data_AF-A0A914U979-F1
#
_entry.id   AF-A0A914U979-F1
#
_cell.length_a   1.000
_cell.length_b   1.000
_cell.length_c   1.000
_cell.angle_alpha   90.00
_cell.angle_beta   90.00
_cell.angle_gamma   90.00
#
_symmetry.space_group_name_H-M   'P 1'
#
loop_
_entity.id
_entity.type
_entity.pdbx_description
1 polymer ?
#
loop_
_entity_poly.entity_id
_entity_poly.type
_entity_poly.pdbx_seq_one_letter_code
_entity_poly.pdbx_strand_id
1 'polypeptide(L)'
;MSSFLNAAKLPGIWTNYDYVNAALISAIPISVGLAELGSAAHGGHLRKFFDRSTKPQWASKNAAVHATACFLTLTPLGYATYRVIKNSAGLLSNQAKAAIGIYGIHAILSAGFGNEVRKGNHSKVALVKAGIAAASIGFALAYRNIDETAFWLSVPHVIWSIFSAVYHFDMYQLNEDGHKF
;
A
#
# COMPACT_ATOMS: atom_id res chain seq x y z
N MET A 1 -3.13 8.37 47.64
CA MET A 1 -3.50 7.75 46.35
C MET A 1 -3.36 8.78 45.23
N SER A 2 -2.16 8.93 44.65
CA SER A 2 -1.95 9.68 43.39
C SER A 2 -0.52 9.54 42.84
N SER A 3 0.17 8.41 43.05
CA SER A 3 1.50 8.15 42.46
C SER A 3 1.46 7.20 41.24
N PHE A 4 0.33 7.16 40.52
CA PHE A 4 0.17 6.35 39.30
C PHE A 4 0.24 7.17 38.00
N LEU A 5 0.49 8.48 38.10
CA LEU A 5 0.62 9.38 36.96
C LEU A 5 2.07 9.82 36.82
N ASN A 6 2.88 8.96 36.17
CA ASN A 6 4.12 9.25 35.44
C ASN A 6 5.03 8.01 35.41
N ALA A 7 4.50 6.89 34.90
CA ALA A 7 5.39 5.89 34.33
C ALA A 7 5.81 6.40 32.95
N ALA A 8 6.84 7.25 32.91
CA ALA A 8 7.63 7.44 31.70
C ALA A 8 8.00 6.03 31.21
N LYS A 9 7.51 5.65 30.02
CA LYS A 9 7.74 4.34 29.43
C LYS A 9 9.26 4.12 29.38
N LEU A 10 9.77 3.20 30.19
CA LEU A 10 11.19 2.87 30.18
C LEU A 10 11.57 2.46 28.74
N PRO A 11 12.66 3.01 28.18
CA PRO A 11 13.11 2.63 26.85
C PRO A 11 13.37 1.12 26.83
N GLY A 12 12.61 0.39 26.00
CA GLY A 12 12.83 -1.04 25.74
C GLY A 12 11.75 -2.02 26.22
N ILE A 13 10.74 -1.61 27.01
CA ILE A 13 9.66 -2.53 27.43
C ILE A 13 8.53 -2.54 26.38
N TRP A 14 8.48 -3.63 25.61
CA TRP A 14 7.43 -3.89 24.63
C TRP A 14 6.15 -4.37 25.33
N THR A 15 5.05 -3.62 25.19
CA THR A 15 3.81 -3.87 25.93
C THR A 15 2.75 -4.58 25.08
N ASN A 16 1.69 -5.09 25.73
CA ASN A 16 0.50 -5.62 25.03
C ASN A 16 -0.13 -4.58 24.09
N TYR A 17 -0.12 -3.29 24.47
CA TYR A 17 -0.60 -2.22 23.60
C TYR A 17 0.25 -2.06 22.33
N ASP A 18 1.58 -2.24 22.43
CA ASP A 18 2.46 -2.19 21.27
C ASP A 18 2.21 -3.37 20.31
N TYR A 19 1.96 -4.57 20.85
CA TYR A 19 1.55 -5.73 20.05
C TYR A 19 0.24 -5.48 19.30
N VAL A 20 -0.80 -5.00 19.97
CA VAL A 20 -2.10 -4.74 19.36
C VAL A 20 -1.98 -3.70 18.26
N ASN A 21 -1.30 -2.58 18.52
CA ASN A 21 -1.11 -1.54 17.52
C ASN A 21 -0.29 -2.04 16.32
N ALA A 22 0.79 -2.78 16.56
CA ALA A 22 1.59 -3.34 15.48
C ALA A 22 0.78 -4.33 14.64
N ALA A 23 -0.02 -5.18 15.26
CA ALA A 23 -0.90 -6.12 14.57
C ALA A 23 -1.94 -5.41 13.70
N LEU A 24 -2.61 -4.38 14.25
CA LEU A 24 -3.62 -3.61 13.51
C LEU A 24 -3.01 -2.88 12.31
N ILE A 25 -1.88 -2.20 12.49
CA ILE A 25 -1.21 -1.47 11.40
C ILE A 25 -0.72 -2.46 10.33
N SER A 26 -0.20 -3.61 10.73
CA SER A 26 0.30 -4.65 9.82
C SER A 26 -0.81 -5.39 9.07
N ALA A 27 -2.06 -5.32 9.53
CA ALA A 27 -3.22 -5.91 8.88
C ALA A 27 -3.82 -5.02 7.76
N ILE A 28 -3.50 -3.72 7.74
CA ILE A 28 -3.94 -2.77 6.72
C ILE A 28 -3.61 -3.24 5.28
N PRO A 29 -2.36 -3.63 4.94
CA PRO A 29 -2.01 -3.97 3.57
C PRO A 29 -2.70 -5.27 3.12
N ILE A 30 -2.81 -6.26 4.01
CA ILE A 30 -3.53 -7.50 3.75
C ILE A 30 -5.02 -7.21 3.48
N SER A 31 -5.64 -6.36 4.29
CA SER A 31 -7.06 -5.98 4.14
C SER A 31 -7.31 -5.28 2.80
N VAL A 32 -6.41 -4.38 2.39
CA VAL A 32 -6.48 -3.71 1.08
C VAL A 32 -6.35 -4.73 -0.05
N GLY A 33 -5.37 -5.63 0.01
CA GLY A 33 -5.15 -6.65 -1.01
C GLY A 33 -6.35 -7.60 -1.16
N LEU A 34 -6.95 -8.03 -0.05
CA LEU A 34 -8.16 -8.86 -0.07
C LEU A 34 -9.36 -8.13 -0.69
N ALA A 35 -9.54 -6.84 -0.38
CA ALA A 35 -10.62 -6.05 -0.95
C ALA A 35 -10.46 -5.88 -2.48
N GLU A 36 -9.25 -5.63 -2.96
CA GLU A 36 -8.94 -5.55 -4.39
C GLU A 36 -9.17 -6.89 -5.08
N LEU A 37 -8.67 -7.99 -4.51
CA LEU A 37 -8.85 -9.34 -5.06
C LEU A 37 -10.33 -9.73 -5.14
N GLY A 38 -11.09 -9.50 -4.07
CA GLY A 38 -12.53 -9.75 -4.06
C GLY A 38 -13.26 -8.95 -5.14
N SER A 39 -12.94 -7.65 -5.28
CA SER A 39 -13.51 -6.76 -6.29
C SER A 39 -13.15 -7.19 -7.73
N ALA A 40 -11.96 -7.75 -7.95
CA ALA A 40 -11.54 -8.24 -9.26
C ALA A 40 -12.15 -9.61 -9.61
N ALA A 41 -12.28 -10.51 -8.64
CA ALA A 41 -12.73 -11.89 -8.85
C ALA A 41 -14.26 -12.00 -8.96
N HIS A 42 -15.02 -11.18 -8.24
CA HIS A 42 -16.48 -11.33 -8.11
C HIS A 42 -17.27 -10.21 -8.81
N GLY A 43 -16.77 -9.70 -9.95
CA GLY A 43 -17.51 -8.72 -10.77
C GLY A 43 -17.68 -7.34 -10.11
N GLY A 44 -16.80 -6.99 -9.17
CA GLY A 44 -16.80 -5.69 -8.49
C GLY A 44 -16.39 -4.53 -9.39
N HIS A 45 -16.29 -3.34 -8.80
CA HIS A 45 -15.95 -2.10 -9.50
C HIS A 45 -14.59 -2.18 -10.20
N LEU A 46 -13.62 -2.90 -9.62
CA LEU A 46 -12.30 -3.07 -10.22
C LEU A 46 -12.39 -3.92 -11.49
N ARG A 47 -13.13 -5.03 -11.46
CA ARG A 47 -13.37 -5.85 -12.65
C ARG A 47 -14.07 -5.06 -13.75
N LYS A 48 -15.15 -4.35 -13.42
CA LYS A 48 -15.91 -3.52 -14.36
C LYS A 48 -15.07 -2.40 -14.98
N PHE A 49 -14.20 -1.76 -14.19
CA PHE A 49 -13.27 -0.76 -14.69
C PHE A 49 -12.30 -1.38 -15.68
N PHE A 50 -11.68 -2.51 -15.33
CA PHE A 50 -10.80 -3.21 -16.26
C PHE A 50 -11.55 -3.59 -17.53
N ASP A 51 -12.69 -4.27 -17.46
CA ASP A 51 -13.40 -4.78 -18.64
C ASP A 51 -13.76 -3.67 -19.65
N ARG A 52 -14.13 -2.47 -19.19
CA ARG A 52 -14.48 -1.33 -20.08
C ARG A 52 -13.28 -0.53 -20.60
N SER A 53 -12.09 -0.72 -20.04
CA SER A 53 -10.91 0.09 -20.38
C SER A 53 -10.14 -0.49 -21.55
N THR A 54 -9.63 0.36 -22.44
CA THR A 54 -8.54 -0.02 -23.34
C THR A 54 -7.27 -0.25 -22.51
N LYS A 55 -6.54 -1.34 -22.79
CA LYS A 55 -5.40 -1.81 -21.99
C LYS A 55 -4.18 -2.04 -22.89
N PRO A 56 -2.96 -1.79 -22.39
CA PRO A 56 -1.74 -2.02 -23.16
C PRO A 56 -1.58 -3.51 -23.52
N GLN A 57 -0.91 -3.79 -24.64
CA GLN A 57 -0.73 -5.16 -25.14
C GLN A 57 0.33 -5.95 -24.38
N TRP A 58 1.28 -5.26 -23.73
CA TRP A 58 2.42 -5.87 -23.05
C TRP A 58 2.08 -6.47 -21.67
N ALA A 59 0.91 -6.18 -21.12
CA ALA A 59 0.47 -6.64 -19.81
C ALA A 59 -0.79 -7.52 -19.89
N SER A 60 -1.01 -8.33 -18.85
CA SER A 60 -2.24 -9.11 -18.73
C SER A 60 -3.47 -8.20 -18.70
N LYS A 61 -4.48 -8.55 -19.48
CA LYS A 61 -5.77 -7.84 -19.51
C LYS A 61 -6.71 -8.25 -18.36
N ASN A 62 -6.38 -9.31 -17.63
CA ASN A 62 -7.23 -9.88 -16.60
C ASN A 62 -7.03 -9.17 -15.25
N ALA A 63 -8.09 -8.50 -14.77
CA ALA A 63 -8.09 -7.81 -13.47
C ALA A 63 -7.69 -8.72 -12.30
N ALA A 64 -8.09 -10.00 -12.32
CA ALA A 64 -7.79 -10.93 -11.24
C ALA A 64 -6.30 -11.25 -11.14
N VAL A 65 -5.58 -11.27 -12.27
CA VAL A 65 -4.12 -11.47 -12.29
C VAL A 65 -3.41 -10.31 -11.60
N HIS A 66 -3.79 -9.08 -11.93
CA HIS A 66 -3.25 -7.87 -11.28
C HIS A 66 -3.58 -7.82 -9.79
N ALA A 67 -4.83 -8.11 -9.41
CA ALA A 67 -5.23 -8.09 -8.00
C ALA A 67 -4.55 -9.21 -7.18
N THR A 68 -4.33 -10.38 -7.78
CA THR A 68 -3.59 -11.48 -7.14
C THR A 68 -2.13 -11.10 -6.91
N ALA A 69 -1.46 -10.53 -7.93
CA ALA A 69 -0.10 -10.04 -7.79
C ALA A 69 0.02 -8.97 -6.69
N CYS A 70 -0.93 -8.02 -6.65
CA CYS A 70 -1.00 -7.02 -5.60
C CYS A 70 -1.14 -7.64 -4.20
N PHE A 71 -2.04 -8.60 -4.03
CA PHE A 71 -2.23 -9.29 -2.77
C PHE A 71 -0.97 -10.04 -2.31
N LEU A 72 -0.31 -10.75 -3.23
CA LEU A 72 0.93 -11.48 -2.94
C LEU A 72 2.07 -10.56 -2.53
N THR A 73 2.17 -9.36 -3.10
CA THR A 73 3.22 -8.40 -2.75
C THR A 73 2.93 -7.64 -1.45
N LEU A 74 1.64 -7.45 -1.11
CA LEU A 74 1.21 -6.82 0.14
C LEU A 74 1.38 -7.73 1.37
N THR A 75 1.40 -9.06 1.18
CA THR A 75 1.57 -10.04 2.27
C THR A 75 2.90 -9.88 3.02
N PRO A 76 4.09 -9.91 2.37
CA PRO A 76 5.36 -9.69 3.07
C PRO A 76 5.48 -8.24 3.59
N LEU A 77 4.80 -7.27 2.96
CA LEU A 77 4.78 -5.89 3.44
C LEU A 77 4.13 -5.77 4.82
N GLY A 78 3.03 -6.48 5.10
CA GLY A 78 2.42 -6.50 6.43
C GLY A 78 3.42 -6.94 7.51
N TYR A 79 4.17 -8.00 7.25
CA TYR A 79 5.21 -8.46 8.17
C TYR A 79 6.40 -7.47 8.28
N ALA A 80 6.77 -6.81 7.19
CA ALA A 80 7.76 -5.73 7.21
C ALA A 80 7.33 -4.59 8.14
N THR A 81 6.07 -4.16 8.07
CA THR A 81 5.52 -3.11 8.93
C THR A 81 5.57 -3.51 10.41
N TYR A 82 5.22 -4.76 10.74
CA TYR A 82 5.35 -5.29 12.10
C TYR A 82 6.81 -5.18 12.60
N ARG A 83 7.76 -5.60 11.77
CA ARG A 83 9.19 -5.56 12.11
C ARG A 83 9.71 -4.16 12.35
N VAL A 84 9.29 -3.19 11.54
CA VAL A 84 9.65 -1.78 11.73
C VAL A 84 9.18 -1.27 13.08
N ILE A 85 7.91 -1.49 13.43
CA ILE A 85 7.36 -1.04 14.72
C ILE A 85 8.09 -1.75 15.87
N LYS A 86 8.38 -3.05 15.71
CA LYS A 86 9.12 -3.86 16.69
C LYS A 86 10.52 -3.34 16.96
N ASN A 87 11.29 -3.14 15.91
CA ASN A 87 12.72 -2.85 16.01
C ASN A 87 13.01 -1.36 16.26
N SER A 88 11.99 -0.51 16.21
CA SER A 88 12.09 0.91 16.52
C SER A 88 11.71 1.31 17.95
N ALA A 89 11.61 0.32 18.86
CA ALA A 89 11.02 0.48 20.20
C ALA A 89 9.57 1.03 20.18
N GLY A 90 8.80 0.65 19.15
CA GLY A 90 7.42 1.09 18.96
C GLY A 90 7.30 2.46 18.27
N LEU A 91 6.10 3.03 18.31
CA LEU A 91 5.76 4.32 17.69
C LEU A 91 6.28 5.53 18.47
N LEU A 92 7.14 5.35 19.47
CA LEU A 92 7.71 6.47 20.23
C LEU A 92 8.90 7.10 19.50
N SER A 93 9.62 6.34 18.66
CA SER A 93 10.76 6.88 17.91
C SER A 93 10.31 7.75 16.74
N ASN A 94 10.99 8.89 16.54
CA ASN A 94 10.68 9.81 15.44
C ASN A 94 10.89 9.16 14.06
N GLN A 95 11.87 8.26 13.95
CA GLN A 95 12.12 7.50 12.72
C GLN A 95 10.95 6.55 12.39
N ALA A 96 10.42 5.82 13.37
CA ALA A 96 9.26 4.98 13.15
C ALA A 96 7.99 5.77 12.84
N LYS A 97 7.76 6.89 13.54
CA LYS A 97 6.64 7.78 13.23
C LYS A 97 6.71 8.28 11.79
N ALA A 98 7.89 8.67 11.31
CA ALA A 98 8.09 9.08 9.93
C ALA A 98 7.84 7.92 8.95
N ALA A 99 8.43 6.74 9.19
CA ALA A 99 8.28 5.57 8.34
C ALA A 99 6.81 5.10 8.25
N ILE A 100 6.13 4.99 9.40
CA ILE A 100 4.72 4.62 9.50
C ILE A 100 3.82 5.73 8.96
N GLY A 101 4.20 7.00 9.08
CA GLY A 101 3.50 8.13 8.47
C GLY A 101 3.48 8.05 6.95
N ILE A 102 4.63 7.79 6.31
CA ILE A 102 4.70 7.60 4.85
C ILE A 102 3.90 6.35 4.42
N TYR A 103 4.00 5.27 5.19
CA TYR A 103 3.15 4.08 5.00
C TYR A 103 1.65 4.41 5.12
N GLY A 104 1.26 5.28 6.04
CA GLY A 104 -0.11 5.78 6.17
C GLY A 104 -0.57 6.57 4.95
N ILE A 105 0.29 7.41 4.38
CA ILE A 105 0.02 8.10 3.10
C ILE A 105 -0.21 7.09 1.98
N HIS A 106 0.62 6.05 1.89
CA HIS A 106 0.42 4.96 0.94
C HIS A 106 -0.96 4.28 1.11
N ALA A 107 -1.39 4.02 2.35
CA ALA A 107 -2.70 3.42 2.62
C ALA A 107 -3.86 4.34 2.21
N ILE A 108 -3.77 5.65 2.48
CA ILE A 108 -4.77 6.64 2.06
C ILE A 108 -4.88 6.71 0.54
N LEU A 109 -3.75 6.75 -0.17
CA LEU A 109 -3.73 6.75 -1.63
C LEU A 109 -4.34 5.46 -2.20
N SER A 110 -4.07 4.31 -1.57
CA SER A 110 -4.65 3.02 -1.96
C SER A 110 -6.18 3.01 -1.81
N ALA A 111 -6.71 3.61 -0.73
CA ALA A 111 -8.15 3.80 -0.59
C ALA A 111 -8.73 4.77 -1.65
N GLY A 112 -7.99 5.85 -1.95
CA GLY A 112 -8.33 6.81 -3.00
C GLY A 112 -8.41 6.17 -4.38
N PHE A 113 -7.53 5.22 -4.70
CA PHE A 113 -7.56 4.48 -5.96
C PHE A 113 -8.90 3.77 -6.17
N GLY A 114 -9.41 3.07 -5.17
CA GLY A 114 -10.72 2.39 -5.27
C GLY A 114 -11.87 3.36 -5.55
N ASN A 115 -11.82 4.58 -5.03
CA ASN A 115 -12.80 5.62 -5.31
C ASN A 115 -12.72 6.13 -6.76
N GLU A 116 -11.52 6.41 -7.26
CA GLU A 116 -11.34 6.91 -8.64
C GLU A 116 -11.65 5.83 -9.69
N VAL A 117 -11.37 4.55 -9.40
CA VAL A 117 -11.80 3.41 -10.22
C VAL A 117 -13.33 3.35 -10.36
N ARG A 118 -14.08 3.61 -9.28
CA ARG A 118 -15.55 3.66 -9.34
C ARG A 118 -16.05 4.80 -10.23
N LYS A 119 -15.38 5.96 -10.18
CA LYS A 119 -15.68 7.12 -11.04
C LYS A 119 -15.25 6.90 -12.49
N GLY A 120 -14.33 5.97 -12.75
CA GLY A 120 -13.82 5.69 -14.09
C GLY A 120 -12.90 6.76 -14.66
N ASN A 121 -12.31 7.59 -13.82
CA ASN A 121 -11.43 8.66 -14.26
C ASN A 121 -9.99 8.15 -14.44
N HIS A 122 -9.60 7.87 -15.68
CA HIS A 122 -8.30 7.28 -15.99
C HIS A 122 -7.11 8.15 -15.59
N SER A 123 -7.19 9.49 -15.77
CA SER A 123 -6.10 10.40 -15.42
C SER A 123 -5.87 10.46 -13.91
N LYS A 124 -6.95 10.54 -13.13
CA LYS A 124 -6.87 10.49 -11.66
C LYS A 124 -6.40 9.13 -11.15
N VAL A 125 -6.84 8.04 -11.79
CA VAL A 125 -6.35 6.70 -11.46
C VAL A 125 -4.83 6.59 -11.70
N ALA A 126 -4.33 7.09 -12.83
CA ALA A 126 -2.90 7.10 -13.13
C ALA A 126 -2.11 7.95 -12.11
N LEU A 127 -2.60 9.15 -11.79
CA LEU A 127 -1.97 10.04 -10.80
C LEU A 127 -1.91 9.40 -9.41
N VAL A 128 -3.01 8.79 -8.95
CA VAL A 128 -3.05 8.11 -7.65
C VAL A 128 -2.09 6.92 -7.62
N LYS A 129 -2.01 6.12 -8.69
CA LYS A 129 -1.06 5.00 -8.77
C LYS A 129 0.40 5.46 -8.79
N ALA A 130 0.71 6.56 -9.46
CA ALA A 130 2.03 7.19 -9.38
C ALA A 130 2.37 7.62 -7.93
N GLY A 131 1.39 8.22 -7.22
CA GLY A 131 1.54 8.54 -5.81
C GLY A 131 1.78 7.31 -4.92
N ILE A 132 1.05 6.22 -5.16
CA ILE A 132 1.25 4.94 -4.45
C ILE A 132 2.67 4.42 -4.66
N ALA A 133 3.18 4.45 -5.89
CA ALA A 133 4.56 4.04 -6.19
C ALA A 133 5.59 4.92 -5.48
N ALA A 134 5.43 6.24 -5.52
CA ALA A 134 6.32 7.18 -4.84
C ALA A 134 6.31 6.97 -3.31
N ALA A 135 5.13 6.82 -2.71
CA ALA A 135 4.99 6.54 -1.28
C ALA A 135 5.60 5.17 -0.91
N SER A 136 5.49 4.18 -1.81
CA SER A 136 6.09 2.86 -1.62
C SER A 136 7.61 2.90 -1.55
N ILE A 137 8.23 3.63 -2.48
CA ILE A 137 9.68 3.89 -2.45
C ILE A 137 10.03 4.63 -1.14
N GLY A 138 9.26 5.65 -0.79
CA GLY A 138 9.49 6.46 0.41
C GLY A 138 9.49 5.65 1.70
N PHE A 139 8.46 4.82 1.94
CA PHE A 139 8.43 4.01 3.16
C PHE A 139 9.49 2.91 3.12
N ALA A 140 9.81 2.32 1.97
CA ALA A 140 10.84 1.29 1.88
C ALA A 140 12.22 1.83 2.26
N LEU A 141 12.57 3.02 1.75
CA LEU A 141 13.81 3.70 2.15
C LEU A 141 13.82 4.05 3.64
N ALA A 142 12.68 4.46 4.20
CA ALA A 142 12.57 4.68 5.64
C ALA A 142 12.70 3.37 6.45
N TYR A 143 12.15 2.26 5.94
CA TYR A 143 12.24 0.94 6.57
C TYR A 143 13.69 0.48 6.63
N ARG A 144 14.49 0.72 5.58
CA ARG A 144 15.92 0.34 5.54
C ARG A 144 16.73 0.92 6.70
N ASN A 145 16.42 2.15 7.13
CA ASN A 145 17.12 2.82 8.21
C ASN A 145 16.78 2.25 9.60
N ILE A 146 15.68 1.52 9.72
CA ILE A 146 15.21 0.91 10.97
C ILE A 146 15.54 -0.58 10.98
N ASP A 147 15.30 -1.24 9.86
CA ASP A 147 15.36 -2.68 9.70
C ASP A 147 15.60 -3.06 8.22
N GLU A 148 16.80 -3.54 7.93
CA GLU A 148 17.18 -3.96 6.57
C GLU A 148 16.33 -5.12 6.05
N THR A 149 15.91 -6.06 6.91
CA THR A 149 15.03 -7.14 6.48
C THR A 149 13.65 -6.60 6.10
N ALA A 150 13.12 -5.63 6.86
CA ALA A 150 11.85 -4.99 6.53
C ALA A 150 11.92 -4.26 5.17
N PHE A 151 13.06 -3.64 4.85
CA PHE A 151 13.31 -3.10 3.51
C PHE A 151 13.19 -4.20 2.45
N TRP A 152 13.94 -5.29 2.56
CA TRP A 152 13.91 -6.37 1.57
C TRP A 152 12.52 -7.02 1.42
N LEU A 153 11.78 -7.18 2.51
CA LEU A 153 10.40 -7.67 2.49
C LEU A 153 9.44 -6.70 1.77
N SER A 154 9.75 -5.41 1.73
CA SER A 154 8.94 -4.41 1.02
C SER A 154 9.25 -4.30 -0.47
N VAL A 155 10.41 -4.76 -0.93
CA VAL A 155 10.87 -4.61 -2.33
C VAL A 155 9.88 -5.19 -3.35
N PRO A 156 9.30 -6.40 -3.17
CA PRO A 156 8.32 -6.91 -4.12
C PRO A 156 7.13 -5.97 -4.33
N HIS A 157 6.65 -5.33 -3.26
CA HIS A 157 5.56 -4.35 -3.33
C HIS A 157 5.97 -3.05 -4.01
N VAL A 158 7.19 -2.58 -3.77
CA VAL A 158 7.73 -1.40 -4.47
C VAL A 158 7.78 -1.64 -5.98
N ILE A 159 8.34 -2.77 -6.40
CA ILE A 159 8.43 -3.15 -7.82
C ILE A 159 7.03 -3.23 -8.43
N TRP A 160 6.10 -3.91 -7.75
CA TRP A 160 4.73 -4.04 -8.22
C TRP A 160 3.99 -2.70 -8.31
N SER A 161 4.25 -1.79 -7.37
CA SER A 161 3.65 -0.45 -7.38
C SER A 161 4.16 0.39 -8.54
N ILE A 162 5.45 0.31 -8.86
CA ILE A 162 6.04 0.98 -10.03
C ILE A 162 5.45 0.41 -11.32
N PHE A 163 5.43 -0.92 -11.46
CA PHE A 163 4.78 -1.60 -12.59
C PHE A 163 3.32 -1.13 -12.75
N SER A 164 2.58 -1.10 -11.64
CA SER A 164 1.17 -0.70 -11.65
C SER A 164 0.98 0.76 -12.05
N ALA A 165 1.89 1.66 -11.65
CA ALA A 165 1.86 3.06 -12.05
C ALA A 165 2.07 3.21 -13.56
N VAL A 166 3.07 2.54 -14.12
CA VAL A 166 3.33 2.55 -15.58
C VAL A 166 2.12 1.97 -16.34
N TYR A 167 1.60 0.82 -15.90
CA TYR A 167 0.43 0.20 -16.52
C TYR A 167 -0.80 1.12 -16.56
N HIS A 168 -1.10 1.82 -15.45
CA HIS A 168 -2.26 2.73 -15.41
C HIS A 168 -2.00 4.04 -16.16
N PHE A 169 -0.74 4.47 -16.29
CA PHE A 169 -0.38 5.59 -17.15
C PHE A 169 -0.59 5.26 -18.63
N ASP A 170 -0.18 4.09 -19.09
CA ASP A 170 -0.44 3.61 -20.45
C ASP A 170 -1.95 3.47 -20.70
N MET A 171 -2.69 2.89 -19.75
CA MET A 171 -4.16 2.87 -19.84
C MET A 171 -4.74 4.28 -19.95
N TYR A 172 -4.23 5.25 -19.21
CA TYR A 172 -4.68 6.63 -19.31
C TYR A 172 -4.49 7.19 -20.73
N GLN A 173 -3.30 7.06 -21.31
CA GLN A 173 -3.03 7.53 -22.68
C GLN A 173 -3.96 6.87 -23.70
N LEU A 174 -4.10 5.55 -23.63
CA LEU A 174 -4.95 4.77 -24.55
C LEU A 174 -6.43 5.12 -24.48
N ASN A 175 -6.93 5.60 -23.33
CA ASN A 175 -8.33 5.95 -23.16
C ASN A 175 -8.58 7.46 -23.32
N GLU A 176 -7.57 8.34 -23.27
CA GLU A 176 -7.71 9.75 -23.67
C GLU A 176 -7.60 9.95 -25.19
N ASP A 177 -6.67 9.27 -25.86
CA ASP A 177 -6.50 9.40 -27.30
C ASP A 177 -7.65 8.75 -28.10
N GLY A 178 -8.39 7.84 -27.49
CA GLY A 178 -9.62 7.25 -28.06
C GLY A 178 -10.81 8.21 -28.13
N HIS A 179 -10.73 9.40 -27.54
CA HIS A 179 -11.76 10.46 -27.64
C HIS A 179 -11.46 11.51 -28.73
N LYS A 180 -10.42 11.32 -29.56
CA LYS A 180 -10.00 12.28 -30.60
C LYS A 180 -10.48 11.97 -32.02
N PHE A 181 -11.50 11.12 -32.21
CA PHE A 181 -12.09 10.86 -33.54
C PHE A 181 -13.61 10.91 -33.49
#